data_AF-A0A426S9G4-F1
#
_entry.id   AF-A0A426S9G4-F1
#
_cell.length_a   1.000
_cell.length_b   1.000
_cell.length_c   1.000
_cell.angle_alpha   90.00
_cell.angle_beta   90.00
_cell.angle_gamma   90.00
#
_symmetry.space_group_name_H-M   'P 1'
#
loop_
_entity.id
_entity.type
_entity.pdbx_description
1 polymer ?
#
loop_
_entity_poly.entity_id
_entity_poly.type
_entity_poly.pdbx_seq_one_letter_code
_entity_poly.pdbx_strand_id
1 'polypeptide(L)'
;MSGSPVEVLLDDGTPVMVKRADAPGAVRAEAAGLGWLAAAGAVRVPAVLGHDERWMVTERVATGDPDAKAAFRFGQALAALHASGAPRFGSAPPGGPREAYIGLAPMRNAEGTDWSGWYAEHRVLPYVRGAVERGTLRPGEAAVFERVCARLPELAGPAEPPARLHGDLWHGNVLWGADGEVRLIDPAAHGGHRETDLAMLQLFGCPHLDHVLAGYRESAPLAADWRERVGVHQLFPLLVHAVLFGRGYAEQALSVARGALAV
;
A
#
# COMPACT_ATOMS: atom_id res chain seq x y z
N MET A 1 7.38 19.39 -5.07
CA MET A 1 8.09 18.43 -4.20
C MET A 1 7.36 18.35 -2.87
N SER A 2 6.76 17.20 -2.53
CA SER A 2 6.29 16.98 -1.16
C SER A 2 7.46 17.17 -0.19
N GLY A 3 7.27 17.97 0.86
CA GLY A 3 8.28 18.12 1.91
C GLY A 3 8.25 16.91 2.83
N SER A 4 9.39 16.52 3.37
CA SER A 4 9.43 15.54 4.47
C SER A 4 8.57 16.03 5.63
N PRO A 5 7.87 15.12 6.35
CA PRO A 5 7.13 15.50 7.54
C PRO A 5 8.06 16.18 8.56
N VAL A 6 7.57 17.24 9.20
CA VAL A 6 8.28 17.96 10.25
C VAL A 6 7.49 17.92 11.54
N GLU A 7 8.18 17.76 12.66
CA GLU A 7 7.59 17.91 13.98
C GLU A 7 7.52 19.40 14.34
N VAL A 8 6.35 19.84 14.82
CA VAL A 8 6.09 21.23 15.21
C VAL A 8 5.42 21.23 16.58
N LEU A 9 5.76 22.20 17.43
CA LEU A 9 5.03 22.45 18.67
C LEU A 9 3.94 23.49 18.39
N LEU A 10 2.70 23.20 18.79
CA LEU A 10 1.63 24.18 18.82
C LEU A 10 1.90 25.22 19.93
N ASP A 11 1.13 26.31 19.94
CA ASP A 11 1.26 27.39 20.94
C ASP A 11 1.08 26.91 22.39
N ASP A 12 0.35 25.81 22.59
CA ASP A 12 0.13 25.17 23.89
C ASP A 12 1.22 24.13 24.27
N GLY A 13 2.24 23.96 23.41
CA GLY A 13 3.34 23.02 23.59
C GLY A 13 3.05 21.60 23.10
N THR A 14 1.87 21.33 22.51
CA THR A 14 1.54 20.00 21.97
C THR A 14 2.36 19.69 20.71
N PRO A 15 3.11 18.57 20.65
CA PRO A 15 3.82 18.17 19.46
C PRO A 15 2.87 17.58 18.41
N VAL A 16 3.03 18.01 17.16
CA VAL A 16 2.26 17.54 16.00
C VAL A 16 3.19 17.23 14.83
N MET A 17 2.73 16.37 13.92
CA MET A 17 3.41 16.13 12.64
C MET A 17 2.73 16.92 11.53
N VAL A 18 3.52 17.74 10.84
CA VAL A 18 3.06 18.58 9.73
C VAL A 18 3.67 18.09 8.42
N LYS A 19 2.83 17.91 7.40
CA LYS A 19 3.22 17.50 6.05
C LYS A 19 2.80 18.55 5.03
N ARG A 20 3.64 18.78 4.02
CA ARG A 20 3.32 19.60 2.85
C ARG A 20 3.34 18.77 1.58
N ALA A 21 2.26 18.79 0.82
CA ALA A 21 2.21 18.23 -0.53
C ALA A 21 1.89 19.33 -1.56
N ASP A 22 2.64 19.33 -2.66
CA ASP A 22 2.42 20.29 -3.75
C ASP A 22 1.49 19.73 -4.84
N ALA A 23 1.30 18.40 -4.86
CA ALA A 23 0.50 17.75 -5.88
C ALA A 23 -1.01 17.94 -5.60
N PRO A 24 -1.81 18.36 -6.59
CA PRO A 24 -3.23 18.64 -6.39
C PRO A 24 -3.99 17.46 -5.80
N GLY A 25 -4.66 17.68 -4.67
CA GLY A 25 -5.49 16.66 -4.02
C GLY A 25 -4.71 15.58 -3.26
N ALA A 26 -3.38 15.64 -3.18
CA ALA A 26 -2.57 14.67 -2.45
C ALA A 26 -2.89 14.65 -0.95
N VAL A 27 -2.98 15.83 -0.32
CA VAL A 27 -3.41 15.94 1.09
C VAL A 27 -4.81 15.36 1.29
N ARG A 28 -5.75 15.67 0.40
CA ARG A 28 -7.12 15.11 0.45
C ARG A 28 -7.12 13.59 0.33
N ALA A 29 -6.26 13.02 -0.52
CA ALA A 29 -6.13 11.58 -0.67
C ALA A 29 -5.63 10.92 0.62
N GLU A 30 -4.56 11.46 1.21
CA GLU A 30 -3.98 10.92 2.45
C GLU A 30 -4.95 11.06 3.64
N ALA A 31 -5.55 12.25 3.82
CA ALA A 31 -6.50 12.50 4.90
C ALA A 31 -7.75 11.60 4.80
N ALA A 32 -8.32 11.45 3.59
CA ALA A 32 -9.43 10.54 3.37
C ALA A 32 -9.02 9.07 3.58
N GLY A 33 -7.80 8.71 3.18
CA GLY A 33 -7.22 7.39 3.43
C GLY A 33 -7.13 7.08 4.93
N LEU A 34 -6.50 7.96 5.71
CA LEU A 34 -6.40 7.83 7.17
C LEU A 34 -7.79 7.71 7.80
N GLY A 35 -8.74 8.57 7.42
CA GLY A 35 -10.11 8.51 7.90
C GLY A 35 -10.80 7.18 7.59
N TRP A 36 -10.60 6.65 6.39
CA TRP A 36 -11.22 5.38 5.98
C TRP A 36 -10.58 4.16 6.67
N LEU A 37 -9.27 4.16 6.90
CA LEU A 37 -8.60 3.14 7.70
C LEU A 37 -9.07 3.20 9.17
N ALA A 38 -9.15 4.39 9.76
CA ALA A 38 -9.64 4.60 11.12
C ALA A 38 -11.07 4.11 11.31
N ALA A 39 -11.95 4.36 10.33
CA ALA A 39 -13.36 3.97 10.36
C ALA A 39 -13.58 2.45 10.39
N ALA A 40 -12.55 1.63 10.14
CA ALA A 40 -12.63 0.18 10.34
C ALA A 40 -12.68 -0.20 11.84
N GLY A 41 -12.20 0.68 12.74
CA GLY A 41 -12.08 0.37 14.17
C GLY A 41 -11.08 -0.74 14.49
N ALA A 42 -10.28 -1.16 13.51
CA ALA A 42 -9.41 -2.34 13.57
C ALA A 42 -7.93 -1.98 13.79
N VAL A 43 -7.42 -1.01 13.03
CA VAL A 43 -6.04 -0.51 13.13
C VAL A 43 -6.03 0.86 13.80
N ARG A 44 -4.85 1.25 14.32
CA ARG A 44 -4.60 2.63 14.75
C ARG A 44 -3.95 3.41 13.61
N VAL A 45 -4.32 4.67 13.48
CA VAL A 45 -3.69 5.65 12.59
C VAL A 45 -3.57 6.97 13.36
N PRO A 46 -2.63 7.86 12.99
CA PRO A 46 -2.58 9.20 13.55
C PRO A 46 -3.91 9.94 13.34
N ALA A 47 -4.46 10.53 14.39
CA ALA A 47 -5.56 11.48 14.28
C ALA A 47 -5.17 12.65 13.36
N VAL A 48 -6.01 12.93 12.36
CA VAL A 48 -5.89 14.14 11.52
C VAL A 48 -6.48 15.31 12.29
N LEU A 49 -5.63 16.28 12.67
CA LEU A 49 -6.01 17.45 13.47
C LEU A 49 -6.54 18.59 12.58
N GLY A 50 -6.07 18.65 11.34
CA GLY A 50 -6.51 19.62 10.35
C GLY A 50 -5.76 19.45 9.05
N HIS A 51 -6.37 19.87 7.95
CA HIS A 51 -5.72 19.89 6.65
C HIS A 51 -6.35 20.92 5.71
N ASP A 52 -5.58 21.39 4.74
CA ASP A 52 -6.06 22.18 3.60
C ASP A 52 -5.63 21.51 2.28
N GLU A 53 -5.52 22.27 1.19
CA GLU A 53 -5.09 21.74 -0.10
C GLU A 53 -3.63 21.30 -0.14
N ARG A 54 -2.77 21.87 0.72
CA ARG A 54 -1.31 21.72 0.69
C ARG A 54 -0.72 21.19 1.98
N TRP A 55 -1.37 21.42 3.11
CA TRP A 55 -0.87 21.08 4.43
C TRP A 55 -1.78 20.08 5.13
N MET A 56 -1.17 19.15 5.86
CA MET A 56 -1.85 18.26 6.78
C MET A 56 -1.14 18.25 8.12
N VAL A 57 -1.93 18.29 9.19
CA VAL A 57 -1.47 18.20 10.57
C VAL A 57 -2.06 16.95 11.20
N THR A 58 -1.21 16.13 11.81
CA THR A 58 -1.60 14.89 12.50
C THR A 58 -1.00 14.85 13.90
N GLU A 59 -1.54 13.99 14.76
CA GLU A 59 -0.93 13.73 16.07
C GLU A 59 0.51 13.22 15.93
N ARG A 60 1.38 13.59 16.88
CA ARG A 60 2.71 13.00 16.99
C ARG A 60 2.64 11.66 17.72
N VAL A 61 2.95 10.57 17.01
CA VAL A 61 3.01 9.21 17.56
C VAL A 61 4.34 8.93 18.24
N ALA A 62 4.40 8.92 19.58
CA ALA A 62 5.56 8.47 20.35
C ALA A 62 6.03 7.08 19.89
N THR A 63 7.24 6.98 19.34
CA THR A 63 7.76 5.73 18.77
C THR A 63 8.54 4.94 19.83
N GLY A 64 8.37 3.63 19.83
CA GLY A 64 9.10 2.68 20.67
C GLY A 64 9.74 1.57 19.83
N ASP A 65 10.33 0.60 20.52
CA ASP A 65 10.98 -0.53 19.86
C ASP A 65 9.94 -1.55 19.35
N PRO A 66 10.18 -2.17 18.18
CA PRO A 66 9.32 -3.25 17.71
C PRO A 66 9.32 -4.46 18.64
N ASP A 67 8.14 -4.93 19.02
CA ASP A 67 7.98 -6.11 19.86
C ASP A 67 7.11 -7.20 19.19
N ALA A 68 7.44 -8.47 19.45
CA ALA A 68 6.79 -9.61 18.82
C ALA A 68 5.30 -9.73 19.16
N LYS A 69 4.87 -9.26 20.34
CA LYS A 69 3.47 -9.33 20.78
C LYS A 69 2.63 -8.25 20.08
N ALA A 70 3.13 -7.03 19.97
CA ALA A 70 2.54 -5.97 19.16
C ALA A 70 2.51 -6.36 17.68
N ALA A 71 3.57 -7.01 17.17
CA ALA A 71 3.60 -7.51 15.79
C ALA A 71 2.47 -8.51 15.54
N PHE A 72 2.26 -9.45 16.45
CA PHE A 72 1.17 -10.42 16.35
C PHE A 72 -0.21 -9.75 16.38
N ARG A 73 -0.44 -8.85 17.35
CA ARG A 73 -1.68 -8.06 17.44
C ARG A 73 -1.90 -7.17 16.20
N PHE A 74 -0.83 -6.61 15.65
CA PHE A 74 -0.86 -5.84 14.42
C PHE A 74 -1.32 -6.72 13.24
N GLY A 75 -0.81 -7.95 13.14
CA GLY A 75 -1.30 -8.93 12.18
C GLY A 75 -2.82 -9.15 12.28
N GLN A 76 -3.33 -9.35 13.50
CA GLN A 76 -4.77 -9.52 13.74
C GLN A 76 -5.58 -8.26 13.37
N ALA A 77 -5.07 -7.08 13.74
CA ALA A 77 -5.68 -5.79 13.40
C ALA A 77 -5.72 -5.54 11.87
N LEU A 78 -4.64 -5.89 11.16
CA LEU A 78 -4.56 -5.79 9.70
C LEU A 78 -5.54 -6.75 9.01
N ALA A 79 -5.74 -7.96 9.56
CA ALA A 79 -6.76 -8.88 9.07
C ALA A 79 -8.17 -8.29 9.22
N ALA A 80 -8.49 -7.70 10.38
CA ALA A 80 -9.77 -7.05 10.63
C ALA A 80 -9.98 -5.79 9.75
N LEU A 81 -8.93 -5.02 9.48
CA LEU A 81 -8.97 -3.92 8.52
C LEU A 81 -9.37 -4.44 7.14
N HIS A 82 -8.67 -5.46 6.63
CA HIS A 82 -8.98 -6.03 5.32
C HIS A 82 -10.41 -6.58 5.24
N ALA A 83 -10.87 -7.25 6.30
CA ALA A 83 -12.22 -7.80 6.40
C ALA A 83 -13.32 -6.72 6.44
N SER A 84 -12.97 -5.48 6.80
CA SER A 84 -13.91 -4.34 6.72
C SER A 84 -14.31 -3.98 5.27
N GLY A 85 -13.58 -4.53 4.29
CA GLY A 85 -13.96 -4.56 2.89
C GLY A 85 -13.98 -3.22 2.17
N ALA A 86 -14.18 -3.31 0.86
CA ALA A 86 -14.46 -2.18 -0.03
C ALA A 86 -15.57 -2.56 -1.04
N PRO A 87 -16.33 -1.58 -1.58
CA PRO A 87 -17.40 -1.86 -2.53
C PRO A 87 -16.93 -2.54 -3.82
N ARG A 88 -15.77 -2.13 -4.34
CA ARG A 88 -15.14 -2.60 -5.58
C ARG A 88 -13.62 -2.55 -5.45
N PHE A 89 -12.91 -3.26 -6.33
CA PHE A 89 -11.49 -3.02 -6.51
C PHE A 89 -11.30 -1.60 -7.03
N GLY A 90 -10.33 -0.85 -6.49
CA GLY A 90 -10.08 0.54 -6.81
C GLY A 90 -11.07 1.55 -6.25
N SER A 91 -12.03 1.15 -5.39
CA SER A 91 -12.85 2.10 -4.64
C SER A 91 -11.95 3.04 -3.84
N ALA A 92 -12.12 4.34 -4.05
CA ALA A 92 -11.42 5.37 -3.28
C ALA A 92 -11.99 5.44 -1.85
N PRO A 93 -11.19 5.93 -0.88
CA PRO A 93 -11.71 6.32 0.43
C PRO A 93 -12.87 7.32 0.26
N PRO A 94 -13.93 7.28 1.11
CA PRO A 94 -15.00 8.27 1.07
C PRO A 94 -14.46 9.70 1.17
N GLY A 95 -14.88 10.58 0.24
CA GLY A 95 -14.35 11.96 0.14
C GLY A 95 -12.95 12.08 -0.47
N GLY A 96 -12.29 10.95 -0.77
CA GLY A 96 -11.02 10.89 -1.45
C GLY A 96 -11.13 11.15 -2.96
N PRO A 97 -10.05 11.61 -3.60
CA PRO A 97 -10.04 11.84 -5.04
C PRO A 97 -9.94 10.54 -5.82
N ARG A 98 -10.44 10.58 -7.05
CA ARG A 98 -10.26 9.52 -8.04
C ARG A 98 -8.82 9.45 -8.56
N GLU A 99 -8.20 10.60 -8.77
CA GLU A 99 -6.78 10.71 -9.08
C GLU A 99 -6.05 10.92 -7.75
N ALA A 100 -5.39 9.86 -7.28
CA ALA A 100 -4.70 9.79 -6.00
C ALA A 100 -3.21 9.51 -6.23
N TYR A 101 -2.51 9.12 -5.17
CA TYR A 101 -1.06 8.92 -5.20
C TYR A 101 -0.66 7.69 -4.37
N ILE A 102 0.43 7.05 -4.77
CA ILE A 102 1.22 6.13 -3.96
C ILE A 102 2.65 6.68 -3.90
N GLY A 103 3.06 7.14 -2.72
CA GLY A 103 4.18 8.06 -2.58
C GLY A 103 4.00 9.28 -3.50
N LEU A 104 4.94 9.51 -4.43
CA LEU A 104 4.85 10.58 -5.43
C LEU A 104 4.28 10.13 -6.78
N ALA A 105 4.01 8.83 -6.96
CA ALA A 105 3.52 8.31 -8.22
C ALA A 105 1.99 8.49 -8.31
N PRO A 106 1.46 9.01 -9.44
CA PRO A 106 0.01 9.03 -9.66
C PRO A 106 -0.58 7.63 -9.57
N MET A 107 -1.72 7.50 -8.89
CA MET A 107 -2.48 6.27 -8.75
C MET A 107 -3.96 6.57 -8.99
N ARG A 108 -4.56 5.89 -9.96
CA ARG A 108 -5.97 6.07 -10.29
C ARG A 108 -6.83 5.07 -9.52
N ASN A 109 -7.84 5.58 -8.82
CA ASN A 109 -8.89 4.81 -8.14
C ASN A 109 -10.07 4.58 -9.10
N ALA A 110 -9.85 3.73 -10.10
CA ALA A 110 -10.88 3.29 -11.02
C ALA A 110 -11.50 1.98 -10.52
N GLU A 111 -12.83 1.94 -10.44
CA GLU A 111 -13.53 0.78 -9.91
C GLU A 111 -13.57 -0.39 -10.89
N GLY A 112 -13.37 -1.61 -10.39
CA GLY A 112 -13.47 -2.86 -11.14
C GLY A 112 -14.08 -3.98 -10.30
N THR A 113 -14.59 -5.01 -10.97
CA THR A 113 -15.27 -6.16 -10.34
C THR A 113 -14.45 -7.44 -10.36
N ASP A 114 -13.47 -7.55 -11.26
CA ASP A 114 -12.55 -8.68 -11.36
C ASP A 114 -11.14 -8.21 -10.99
N TRP A 115 -10.48 -8.90 -10.07
CA TRP A 115 -9.17 -8.47 -9.59
C TRP A 115 -8.09 -8.56 -10.67
N SER A 116 -8.06 -9.66 -11.42
CA SER A 116 -7.00 -9.93 -12.41
C SER A 116 -6.95 -8.87 -13.50
N GLY A 117 -8.09 -8.60 -14.15
CA GLY A 117 -8.21 -7.56 -15.16
C GLY A 117 -7.95 -6.16 -14.59
N TRP A 118 -8.54 -5.87 -13.42
CA TRP A 118 -8.35 -4.58 -12.74
C TRP A 118 -6.88 -4.32 -12.37
N TYR A 119 -6.19 -5.34 -11.84
CA TYR A 119 -4.79 -5.23 -11.42
C TYR A 119 -3.86 -5.01 -12.62
N ALA A 120 -4.06 -5.76 -13.72
CA ALA A 120 -3.35 -5.51 -14.97
C ALA A 120 -3.54 -4.06 -15.45
N GLU A 121 -4.80 -3.63 -15.58
CA GLU A 121 -5.14 -2.34 -16.20
C GLU A 121 -4.72 -1.13 -15.34
N HIS A 122 -4.85 -1.24 -14.02
CA HIS A 122 -4.74 -0.08 -13.12
C HIS A 122 -3.56 -0.14 -12.15
N ARG A 123 -2.87 -1.27 -12.01
CA ARG A 123 -1.75 -1.44 -11.09
C ARG A 123 -0.46 -1.93 -11.77
N VAL A 124 -0.53 -2.55 -12.96
CA VAL A 124 0.67 -3.01 -13.68
C VAL A 124 0.94 -2.15 -14.92
N LEU A 125 0.07 -2.20 -15.92
CA LEU A 125 0.31 -1.62 -17.25
C LEU A 125 0.55 -0.09 -17.26
N PRO A 126 -0.06 0.74 -16.40
CA PRO A 126 0.24 2.17 -16.36
C PRO A 126 1.70 2.45 -15.96
N TYR A 127 2.23 1.68 -15.00
CA TYR A 127 3.59 1.86 -14.49
C TYR A 127 4.62 1.24 -15.43
N VAL A 128 4.28 0.15 -16.14
CA VAL A 128 5.10 -0.37 -17.24
C VAL A 128 5.25 0.68 -18.33
N ARG A 129 4.13 1.26 -18.81
CA ARG A 129 4.14 2.35 -19.81
C ARG A 129 5.00 3.52 -19.34
N GLY A 130 4.75 4.01 -18.12
CA GLY A 130 5.52 5.12 -17.57
C GLY A 130 7.02 4.81 -17.41
N ALA A 131 7.38 3.58 -17.04
CA ALA A 131 8.79 3.16 -16.95
C ALA A 131 9.45 3.05 -18.33
N VAL A 132 8.72 2.69 -19.39
CA VAL A 132 9.21 2.72 -20.78
C VAL A 132 9.40 4.17 -21.26
N GLU A 133 8.41 5.04 -21.02
CA GLU A 133 8.49 6.46 -21.37
C GLU A 133 9.69 7.16 -20.72
N ARG A 134 10.03 6.77 -19.48
CA ARG A 134 11.21 7.26 -18.75
C ARG A 134 12.52 6.56 -19.12
N GLY A 135 12.50 5.59 -20.03
CA GLY A 135 13.67 4.80 -20.42
C GLY A 135 14.21 3.85 -19.34
N THR A 136 13.44 3.63 -18.27
CA THR A 136 13.81 2.72 -17.18
C THR A 136 13.59 1.26 -17.57
N LEU A 137 12.51 0.98 -18.30
CA LEU A 137 12.26 -0.29 -18.98
C LEU A 137 12.48 -0.14 -20.48
N ARG A 138 13.05 -1.17 -21.11
CA ARG A 138 13.16 -1.28 -22.57
C ARG A 138 11.84 -1.80 -23.15
N PRO A 139 11.48 -1.46 -24.40
CA PRO A 139 10.26 -1.98 -25.02
C PRO A 139 10.13 -3.51 -25.01
N GLY A 140 11.23 -4.24 -25.26
CA GLY A 140 11.24 -5.71 -25.20
C GLY A 140 11.06 -6.29 -23.78
N GLU A 141 11.34 -5.50 -22.74
CA GLU A 141 11.10 -5.86 -21.34
C GLU A 141 9.65 -5.65 -20.94
N ALA A 142 8.97 -4.64 -21.50
CA ALA A 142 7.54 -4.39 -21.29
C ALA A 142 6.69 -5.60 -21.69
N ALA A 143 7.04 -6.27 -22.78
CA ALA A 143 6.37 -7.49 -23.25
C ALA A 143 6.37 -8.64 -22.22
N VAL A 144 7.30 -8.65 -21.25
CA VAL A 144 7.29 -9.63 -20.14
C VAL A 144 6.08 -9.38 -19.24
N PHE A 145 5.84 -8.13 -18.86
CA PHE A 145 4.72 -7.75 -18.01
C PHE A 145 3.37 -7.92 -18.73
N GLU A 146 3.31 -7.62 -20.03
CA GLU A 146 2.10 -7.87 -20.83
C GLU A 146 1.72 -9.37 -20.83
N ARG A 147 2.70 -10.28 -20.93
CA ARG A 147 2.46 -11.71 -20.81
C ARG A 147 1.99 -12.11 -19.41
N VAL A 148 2.55 -11.52 -18.35
CA VAL A 148 2.06 -11.74 -16.99
C VAL A 148 0.62 -11.27 -16.87
N CYS A 149 0.29 -10.07 -17.33
CA CYS A 149 -1.07 -9.54 -17.33
C CYS A 149 -2.06 -10.46 -18.06
N ALA A 150 -1.66 -11.03 -19.21
CA ALA A 150 -2.48 -11.98 -19.95
C ALA A 150 -2.72 -13.30 -19.19
N ARG A 151 -1.77 -13.74 -18.35
CA ARG A 151 -1.87 -14.94 -17.51
C ARG A 151 -2.41 -14.68 -16.11
N LEU A 152 -2.69 -13.43 -15.71
CA LEU A 152 -3.20 -13.13 -14.36
C LEU A 152 -4.43 -13.96 -13.96
N PRO A 153 -5.40 -14.29 -14.83
CA PRO A 153 -6.50 -15.19 -14.44
C PRO A 153 -6.05 -16.56 -13.92
N GLU A 154 -4.89 -17.06 -14.35
CA GLU A 154 -4.27 -18.31 -13.88
C GLU A 154 -3.42 -18.08 -12.62
N LEU A 155 -2.76 -16.92 -12.54
CA LEU A 155 -1.78 -16.59 -11.49
C LEU A 155 -2.41 -15.95 -10.24
N ALA A 156 -3.64 -15.46 -10.33
CA ALA A 156 -4.32 -14.71 -9.27
C ALA A 156 -4.80 -15.57 -8.10
N GLY A 157 -4.89 -16.89 -8.29
CA GLY A 157 -5.53 -17.77 -7.32
C GLY A 157 -7.06 -17.59 -7.30
N PRO A 158 -7.74 -18.10 -6.26
CA PRO A 158 -9.19 -18.02 -6.16
C PRO A 158 -9.67 -16.58 -5.99
N ALA A 159 -10.83 -16.25 -6.56
CA ALA A 159 -11.44 -14.94 -6.41
C ALA A 159 -11.83 -14.68 -4.94
N GLU A 160 -11.42 -13.51 -4.42
CA GLU A 160 -11.77 -13.01 -3.08
C GLU A 160 -12.40 -11.61 -3.18
N PRO A 161 -13.26 -11.20 -2.23
CA PRO A 161 -13.85 -9.86 -2.24
C PRO A 161 -12.79 -8.76 -2.03
N PRO A 162 -13.04 -7.53 -2.52
CA PRO A 162 -12.14 -6.40 -2.29
C PRO A 162 -11.97 -6.10 -0.80
N ALA A 163 -10.72 -6.10 -0.36
CA ALA A 163 -10.31 -5.69 0.97
C ALA A 163 -10.04 -4.18 1.02
N ARG A 164 -10.20 -3.60 2.22
CA ARG A 164 -9.75 -2.23 2.51
C ARG A 164 -8.24 -2.22 2.72
N LEU A 165 -7.49 -1.79 1.71
CA LEU A 165 -6.02 -1.78 1.79
C LEU A 165 -5.50 -0.49 2.40
N HIS A 166 -4.37 -0.59 3.09
CA HIS A 166 -3.47 0.53 3.30
C HIS A 166 -2.86 1.00 1.97
N GLY A 167 -2.46 0.07 1.11
CA GLY A 167 -2.06 0.31 -0.28
C GLY A 167 -0.60 0.74 -0.49
N ASP A 168 0.09 1.15 0.57
CA ASP A 168 1.55 1.45 0.58
C ASP A 168 2.21 0.85 1.83
N LEU A 169 1.93 -0.41 2.16
CA LEU A 169 2.26 -1.00 3.47
C LEU A 169 3.65 -1.64 3.52
N TRP A 170 4.68 -0.83 3.75
CA TRP A 170 6.07 -1.26 4.00
C TRP A 170 6.53 -0.82 5.40
N HIS A 171 7.70 -1.28 5.88
CA HIS A 171 8.14 -0.99 7.25
C HIS A 171 8.17 0.50 7.61
N GLY A 172 8.45 1.39 6.66
CA GLY A 172 8.47 2.85 6.91
C GLY A 172 7.11 3.41 7.28
N ASN A 173 6.03 2.74 6.87
CA ASN A 173 4.65 3.13 7.14
C ASN A 173 4.03 2.38 8.33
N VAL A 174 4.84 1.61 9.07
CA VAL A 174 4.47 0.89 10.29
C VAL A 174 5.18 1.53 11.48
N LEU A 175 4.47 2.39 12.22
CA LEU A 175 5.00 3.03 13.41
C LEU A 175 4.73 2.17 14.65
N TRP A 176 5.81 1.72 15.29
CA TRP A 176 5.77 1.02 16.57
C TRP A 176 5.62 2.04 17.69
N GLY A 177 4.48 2.07 18.34
CA GLY A 177 4.20 3.01 19.43
C GLY A 177 4.94 2.66 20.72
N ALA A 178 5.38 3.67 21.47
CA ALA A 178 5.95 3.48 22.81
C ALA A 178 4.94 2.90 23.82
N ASP A 179 3.65 2.93 23.48
CA ASP A 179 2.55 2.31 24.21
C ASP A 179 2.32 0.83 23.84
N GLY A 180 3.15 0.26 22.96
CA GLY A 180 3.04 -1.12 22.50
C GLY A 180 1.95 -1.35 21.44
N GLU A 181 1.43 -0.28 20.84
CA GLU A 181 0.42 -0.30 19.78
C GLU A 181 1.01 0.17 18.44
N VAL A 182 0.71 -0.56 17.36
CA VAL A 182 1.19 -0.23 16.01
C VAL A 182 0.22 0.73 15.32
N ARG A 183 0.77 1.77 14.68
CA ARG A 183 0.02 2.75 13.89
C ARG A 183 0.46 2.75 12.43
N LEU A 184 -0.50 2.87 11.53
CA LEU A 184 -0.27 2.98 10.10
C LEU A 184 -0.28 4.45 9.66
N ILE A 185 0.65 4.82 8.78
CA ILE A 185 0.82 6.19 8.25
C ILE A 185 1.00 6.17 6.74
N ASP A 186 0.81 7.33 6.10
CA ASP A 186 1.04 7.51 4.65
C ASP A 186 0.26 6.52 3.75
N PRO A 187 -1.06 6.35 3.95
CA PRO A 187 -1.81 5.38 3.16
C PRO A 187 -2.03 5.83 1.72
N ALA A 188 -1.82 4.91 0.78
CA ALA A 188 -2.39 4.96 -0.56
C ALA A 188 -3.70 4.15 -0.60
N ALA A 189 -4.61 4.42 0.34
CA ALA A 189 -5.72 3.53 0.64
C ALA A 189 -6.69 3.38 -0.55
N HIS A 190 -7.09 2.14 -0.83
CA HIS A 190 -8.07 1.79 -1.86
C HIS A 190 -8.63 0.38 -1.64
N GLY A 191 -9.73 0.05 -2.33
CA GLY A 191 -10.20 -1.33 -2.42
C GLY A 191 -9.24 -2.20 -3.24
N GLY A 192 -8.81 -3.35 -2.75
CA GLY A 192 -7.81 -4.17 -3.44
C GLY A 192 -7.76 -5.62 -2.93
N HIS A 193 -6.79 -6.40 -3.39
CA HIS A 193 -6.57 -7.75 -2.86
C HIS A 193 -5.67 -7.69 -1.63
N ARG A 194 -6.13 -8.27 -0.50
CA ARG A 194 -5.46 -8.21 0.81
C ARG A 194 -4.02 -8.70 0.82
N GLU A 195 -3.68 -9.63 -0.08
CA GLU A 195 -2.31 -10.11 -0.22
C GLU A 195 -1.34 -9.03 -0.70
N THR A 196 -1.81 -7.95 -1.32
CA THR A 196 -0.95 -6.84 -1.78
C THR A 196 -0.23 -6.16 -0.62
N ASP A 197 -0.95 -5.84 0.46
CA ASP A 197 -0.36 -5.23 1.65
C ASP A 197 0.65 -6.19 2.34
N LEU A 198 0.32 -7.49 2.42
CA LEU A 198 1.22 -8.50 2.99
C LEU A 198 2.46 -8.74 2.13
N ALA A 199 2.31 -8.71 0.81
CA ALA A 199 3.39 -8.87 -0.14
C ALA A 199 4.35 -7.67 -0.09
N MET A 200 3.83 -6.47 0.19
CA MET A 200 4.62 -5.25 0.36
C MET A 200 5.44 -5.26 1.66
N LEU A 201 4.85 -5.73 2.77
CA LEU A 201 5.58 -5.99 4.02
C LEU A 201 6.70 -7.02 3.84
N GLN A 202 6.50 -8.05 3.00
CA GLN A 202 7.54 -9.02 2.66
C GLN A 202 8.63 -8.44 1.76
N LEU A 203 8.25 -7.54 0.83
CA LEU A 203 9.16 -7.00 -0.17
C LEU A 203 10.21 -6.08 0.44
N PHE A 204 9.77 -5.14 1.28
CA PHE A 204 10.64 -4.14 1.90
C PHE A 204 11.00 -4.49 3.35
N GLY A 205 10.48 -5.61 3.85
CA GLY A 205 10.63 -6.05 5.22
C GLY A 205 9.66 -5.36 6.18
N CYS A 206 9.57 -5.94 7.37
CA CYS A 206 8.88 -5.41 8.54
C CYS A 206 9.49 -6.08 9.79
N PRO A 207 9.79 -5.33 10.87
CA PRO A 207 10.20 -5.96 12.12
C PRO A 207 9.19 -7.03 12.57
N HIS A 208 9.69 -8.19 13.00
CA HIS A 208 8.86 -9.33 13.44
C HIS A 208 7.82 -9.80 12.41
N LEU A 209 8.16 -9.72 11.11
CA LEU A 209 7.25 -10.08 10.01
C LEU A 209 6.58 -11.46 10.20
N ASP A 210 7.31 -12.47 10.67
CA ASP A 210 6.73 -13.80 10.91
C ASP A 210 5.60 -13.76 11.96
N HIS A 211 5.73 -12.92 12.99
CA HIS A 211 4.67 -12.71 13.99
C HIS A 211 3.49 -11.93 13.41
N VAL A 212 3.74 -10.92 12.55
CA VAL A 212 2.68 -10.21 11.82
C VAL A 212 1.89 -11.18 10.95
N LEU A 213 2.58 -12.01 10.15
CA LEU A 213 1.95 -12.99 9.27
C LEU A 213 1.23 -14.09 10.06
N ALA A 214 1.76 -14.50 11.22
CA ALA A 214 1.12 -15.47 12.11
C ALA A 214 -0.19 -14.93 12.67
N GLY A 215 -0.17 -13.72 13.26
CA GLY A 215 -1.39 -13.09 13.80
C GLY A 215 -2.42 -12.79 12.71
N TYR A 216 -1.97 -12.38 11.51
CA TYR A 216 -2.84 -12.18 10.38
C TYR A 216 -3.58 -13.47 9.98
N ARG A 217 -2.83 -14.56 9.79
CA ARG A 217 -3.38 -15.85 9.34
C ARG A 217 -4.26 -16.54 10.39
N GLU A 218 -4.03 -16.27 11.67
CA GLU A 218 -4.92 -16.74 12.74
C GLU A 218 -6.32 -16.13 12.58
N SER A 219 -6.40 -14.83 12.30
CA SER A 219 -7.68 -14.12 12.14
C SER A 219 -8.31 -14.29 10.74
N ALA A 220 -7.49 -14.35 9.69
CA ALA A 220 -7.95 -14.42 8.30
C ALA A 220 -7.03 -15.34 7.48
N PRO A 221 -7.29 -16.67 7.47
CA PRO A 221 -6.53 -17.62 6.69
C PRO A 221 -6.38 -17.17 5.23
N LEU A 222 -5.15 -17.26 4.72
CA LEU A 222 -4.86 -17.06 3.30
C LEU A 222 -5.25 -18.30 2.52
N ALA A 223 -5.64 -18.13 1.26
CA ALA A 223 -5.90 -19.27 0.38
C ALA A 223 -4.66 -20.18 0.29
N ALA A 224 -4.87 -21.42 -0.15
CA ALA A 224 -3.76 -22.30 -0.51
C ALA A 224 -2.81 -21.58 -1.48
N ASP A 225 -1.55 -22.00 -1.49
CA ASP A 225 -0.51 -21.49 -2.40
C ASP A 225 -0.25 -19.96 -2.40
N TRP A 226 -0.79 -19.18 -1.45
CA TRP A 226 -0.58 -17.71 -1.38
C TRP A 226 0.89 -17.27 -1.47
N ARG A 227 1.82 -18.12 -1.00
CA ARG A 227 3.26 -17.88 -1.10
C ARG A 227 3.76 -17.80 -2.54
N GLU A 228 3.17 -18.59 -3.44
CA GLU A 228 3.51 -18.61 -4.86
C GLU A 228 3.03 -17.32 -5.55
N ARG A 229 1.96 -16.71 -5.03
CA ARG A 229 1.38 -15.45 -5.55
C ARG A 229 2.04 -14.18 -5.04
N VAL A 230 2.90 -14.26 -4.00
CA VAL A 230 3.57 -13.07 -3.42
C VAL A 230 4.25 -12.23 -4.49
N GLY A 231 4.95 -12.87 -5.43
CA GLY A 231 5.61 -12.17 -6.54
C GLY A 231 4.64 -11.38 -7.41
N VAL A 232 3.49 -11.95 -7.76
CA VAL A 232 2.46 -11.25 -8.55
C VAL A 232 1.99 -9.99 -7.85
N HIS A 233 1.72 -10.07 -6.54
CA HIS A 233 1.32 -8.92 -5.72
C HIS A 233 2.43 -7.86 -5.57
N GLN A 234 3.70 -8.27 -5.63
CA GLN A 234 4.86 -7.37 -5.56
C GLN A 234 5.12 -6.59 -6.86
N LEU A 235 4.52 -6.97 -8.00
CA LEU A 235 4.74 -6.27 -9.27
C LEU A 235 4.34 -4.80 -9.19
N PHE A 236 3.18 -4.49 -8.62
CA PHE A 236 2.71 -3.11 -8.45
C PHE A 236 3.70 -2.24 -7.65
N PRO A 237 4.06 -2.56 -6.40
CA PRO A 237 5.00 -1.72 -5.64
C PRO A 237 6.39 -1.66 -6.30
N LEU A 238 6.88 -2.74 -6.91
CA LEU A 238 8.15 -2.72 -7.65
C LEU A 238 8.11 -1.79 -8.87
N LEU A 239 7.02 -1.79 -9.63
CA LEU A 239 6.86 -0.92 -10.79
C LEU A 239 6.67 0.55 -10.39
N VAL A 240 5.98 0.82 -9.27
CA VAL A 240 5.94 2.16 -8.66
C VAL A 240 7.35 2.63 -8.33
N HIS A 241 8.16 1.78 -7.67
CA HIS A 241 9.53 2.12 -7.32
C HIS A 241 10.45 2.24 -8.55
N ALA A 242 10.23 1.45 -9.61
CA ALA A 242 10.93 1.62 -10.88
C ALA A 242 10.66 3.00 -11.49
N VAL A 243 9.41 3.45 -11.42
CA VAL A 243 9.00 4.77 -11.89
C VAL A 243 9.62 5.91 -11.08
N LEU A 244 9.71 5.76 -9.76
CA LEU A 244 10.18 6.81 -8.85
C LEU A 244 11.71 6.84 -8.66
N PHE A 245 12.35 5.67 -8.65
CA PHE A 245 13.73 5.48 -8.23
C PHE A 245 14.61 4.79 -9.29
N GLY A 246 14.03 4.32 -10.39
CA GLY A 246 14.76 3.93 -11.60
C GLY A 246 15.11 2.45 -11.72
N ARG A 247 16.22 2.18 -12.43
CA ARG A 247 16.49 0.90 -13.09
C ARG A 247 16.59 -0.31 -12.16
N GLY A 248 17.17 -0.17 -10.97
CA GLY A 248 17.35 -1.30 -10.05
C GLY A 248 16.03 -2.00 -9.69
N TYR A 249 14.99 -1.21 -9.41
CA TYR A 249 13.65 -1.75 -9.13
C TYR A 249 12.98 -2.34 -10.38
N ALA A 250 13.27 -1.81 -11.57
CA ALA A 250 12.75 -2.38 -12.81
C ALA A 250 13.33 -3.77 -13.09
N GLU A 251 14.61 -3.99 -12.76
CA GLU A 251 15.26 -5.30 -12.89
C GLU A 251 14.71 -6.31 -11.88
N GLN A 252 14.44 -5.86 -10.65
CA GLN A 252 13.76 -6.69 -9.66
C GLN A 252 12.32 -7.04 -10.11
N ALA A 253 11.56 -6.07 -10.62
CA ALA A 253 10.23 -6.30 -11.19
C ALA A 253 10.27 -7.32 -12.34
N LEU A 254 11.27 -7.23 -13.22
CA LEU A 254 11.47 -8.17 -14.32
C LEU A 254 11.81 -9.59 -13.83
N SER A 255 12.64 -9.70 -12.79
CA SER A 255 12.95 -10.99 -12.18
C SER A 255 11.69 -11.66 -11.64
N VAL A 256 10.88 -10.91 -10.88
CA VAL A 256 9.60 -11.37 -10.35
C VAL A 256 8.62 -11.74 -11.46
N ALA A 257 8.49 -10.90 -12.49
CA ALA A 257 7.61 -11.17 -13.63
C ALA A 257 8.01 -12.44 -14.40
N ARG A 258 9.32 -12.68 -14.58
CA ARG A 258 9.82 -13.92 -15.20
C ARG A 258 9.57 -15.14 -14.32
N GLY A 259 9.76 -15.00 -13.00
CA GLY A 259 9.44 -16.06 -12.04
C GLY A 259 7.96 -16.45 -12.11
N ALA A 260 7.05 -15.48 -12.13
CA ALA A 260 5.61 -15.72 -12.26
C ALA A 260 5.23 -16.43 -13.58
N LEU A 261 5.98 -16.23 -14.66
CA LEU A 261 5.75 -16.93 -15.94
C LEU A 261 6.33 -18.34 -16.00
N ALA A 262 7.24 -18.70 -15.07
CA ALA A 262 7.89 -20.00 -15.04
C ALA A 262 7.09 -21.07 -14.29
N VAL A 263 5.97 -20.67 -13.66
CA VAL A 263 5.01 -21.54 -12.96
C VAL A 263 3.91 -21.99 -13.92
#